data_AF-A0AAV5U7S3-F1
#
_entry.id   AF-A0AAV5U7S3-F1
#
_cell.length_a   1.000
_cell.length_b   1.000
_cell.length_c   1.000
_cell.angle_alpha   90.00
_cell.angle_beta   90.00
_cell.angle_gamma   90.00
#
_symmetry.space_group_name_H-M   'P 1'
#
loop_
_entity.id
_entity.type
_entity.pdbx_description
1 polymer ?
#
loop_
_entity_poly.entity_id
_entity_poly.type
_entity_poly.pdbx_seq_one_letter_code
_entity_poly.pdbx_strand_id
1 'polypeptide(L)'
;RTLPIPFQFCICELNKTKSEDQIYNEEIGRHTVKLLNFKLNQLNIENSCEQFTFKKTTEIKRIDKTNGLTEIDFATNECGAEYKTIVRARIDNNLLNVSLVANDFTRTNSYGSSGDCMSRRPNLRPLCCCKS
;
A
#
# COMPACT_ATOMS: atom_id res chain seq x y z
N ARG A 1 -26.94 3.64 -17.70
CA ARG A 1 -25.63 4.29 -17.44
C ARG A 1 -24.78 3.26 -16.69
N THR A 2 -23.76 2.69 -17.33
CA THR A 2 -22.83 1.75 -16.69
C THR A 2 -21.75 2.54 -15.94
N LEU A 3 -21.50 2.19 -14.67
CA LEU A 3 -20.38 2.77 -13.91
C LEU A 3 -19.07 2.39 -14.60
N PRO A 4 -18.10 3.32 -14.73
CA PRO A 4 -16.79 2.99 -15.28
C PRO A 4 -16.13 1.92 -14.39
N ILE A 5 -15.56 0.89 -15.02
CA ILE A 5 -14.87 -0.18 -14.32
C ILE A 5 -13.69 0.42 -13.53
N PRO A 6 -13.62 0.22 -12.21
CA PRO A 6 -12.50 0.72 -11.41
C PRO A 6 -11.16 0.22 -11.96
N PHE A 7 -10.17 1.10 -12.05
CA PHE A 7 -8.87 0.84 -12.69
C PHE A 7 -8.20 -0.45 -12.22
N GLN A 8 -8.36 -0.80 -10.94
CA GLN A 8 -7.88 -2.06 -10.35
C GLN A 8 -8.34 -3.33 -11.09
N PHE A 9 -9.53 -3.35 -11.68
CA PHE A 9 -10.03 -4.52 -12.42
C PHE A 9 -9.42 -4.61 -13.82
N CYS A 10 -9.06 -3.48 -14.44
CA CYS A 10 -8.37 -3.49 -15.74
C CYS A 10 -6.92 -4.02 -15.63
N ILE A 11 -6.31 -3.92 -14.45
CA ILE A 11 -4.92 -4.33 -14.22
C ILE A 11 -4.78 -5.84 -14.07
N CYS A 12 -5.85 -6.54 -13.68
CA CYS A 12 -5.82 -8.00 -13.48
C CYS A 12 -5.46 -8.78 -14.76
N GLU A 13 -5.79 -8.22 -15.93
CA GLU A 13 -5.52 -8.85 -17.24
C GLU A 13 -4.12 -8.51 -17.79
N LEU A 14 -3.37 -7.63 -17.13
CA LEU A 14 -2.04 -7.24 -17.56
C LEU A 14 -0.99 -8.21 -17.03
N ASN A 15 -0.02 -8.54 -17.88
CA ASN A 15 1.14 -9.32 -17.48
C ASN A 15 1.95 -8.61 -16.40
N LYS A 16 2.51 -9.40 -15.49
CA LYS A 16 3.24 -8.92 -14.33
C LYS A 16 4.60 -9.61 -14.27
N THR A 17 5.66 -8.82 -14.20
CA THR A 17 7.03 -9.32 -14.07
C THR A 17 7.51 -9.10 -12.64
N LYS A 18 7.91 -10.19 -11.96
CA LYS A 18 8.49 -10.12 -10.60
C LYS A 18 9.84 -9.39 -10.65
N SER A 19 10.06 -8.50 -9.68
CA SER A 19 11.34 -7.81 -9.49
C SER A 19 12.21 -8.57 -8.49
N GLU A 20 13.43 -8.92 -8.88
CA GLU A 20 14.42 -9.60 -8.00
C GLU A 20 15.43 -8.63 -7.36
N ASP A 21 15.38 -7.33 -7.69
CA ASP A 21 16.26 -6.32 -7.11
C ASP A 21 15.79 -5.95 -5.70
N GLN A 22 16.44 -6.53 -4.68
CA GLN A 22 16.04 -6.34 -3.29
C GLN A 22 16.17 -4.89 -2.82
N ILE A 23 17.25 -4.18 -3.20
CA ILE A 23 17.49 -2.80 -2.75
C ILE A 23 16.40 -1.90 -3.31
N TYR A 24 16.16 -1.99 -4.61
CA TYR A 24 15.08 -1.26 -5.28
C TYR A 24 13.71 -1.59 -4.67
N ASN A 25 13.45 -2.85 -4.38
CA ASN A 25 12.18 -3.30 -3.81
C ASN A 25 11.95 -2.76 -2.38
N GLU A 26 12.99 -2.71 -1.55
CA GLU A 26 12.91 -2.13 -0.21
C GLU A 26 12.71 -0.62 -0.26
N GLU A 27 13.35 0.09 -1.19
CA GLU A 27 13.13 1.52 -1.36
C GLU A 27 11.68 1.82 -1.72
N ILE A 28 11.10 1.11 -2.70
CA ILE A 28 9.66 1.26 -3.02
C ILE A 28 8.81 0.98 -1.79
N GLY A 29 9.12 -0.07 -1.02
CA GLY A 29 8.40 -0.40 0.22
C GLY A 29 8.43 0.73 1.25
N ARG A 30 9.59 1.33 1.50
CA ARG A 30 9.74 2.46 2.43
C ARG A 30 8.92 3.67 1.97
N HIS A 31 8.94 3.99 0.68
CA HIS A 31 8.10 5.06 0.13
C HIS A 31 6.61 4.74 0.24
N THR A 32 6.23 3.48 0.01
CA THR A 32 4.83 3.03 0.08
C THR A 32 4.27 3.13 1.51
N VAL A 33 5.07 2.85 2.53
CA VAL A 33 4.67 3.06 3.93
C VAL A 33 4.47 4.55 4.25
N LYS A 34 5.29 5.45 3.70
CA LYS A 34 5.05 6.91 3.83
C LYS A 34 3.70 7.31 3.22
N LEU A 35 3.36 6.73 2.07
CA LEU A 35 2.07 6.95 1.40
C LEU A 35 0.89 6.38 2.24
N LEU A 36 1.07 5.24 2.91
CA LEU A 36 0.09 4.68 3.84
C LEU A 36 -0.17 5.64 5.02
N ASN A 37 0.89 6.16 5.65
CA ASN A 37 0.74 7.13 6.73
C ASN A 37 0.09 8.44 6.27
N PHE A 38 0.44 8.91 5.07
CA PHE A 38 -0.23 10.05 4.47
C PHE A 38 -1.73 9.79 4.28
N LYS A 39 -2.12 8.58 3.89
CA LYS A 39 -3.52 8.17 3.80
C LYS A 39 -4.24 8.19 5.15
N LEU A 40 -3.59 7.75 6.24
CA LEU A 40 -4.18 7.86 7.59
C LEU A 40 -4.49 9.32 7.94
N ASN A 41 -3.56 10.24 7.67
CA ASN A 41 -3.76 11.67 7.88
C ASN A 41 -4.92 12.21 7.02
N GLN A 42 -5.01 11.84 5.75
CA GLN A 42 -6.12 12.25 4.88
C GLN A 42 -7.49 11.75 5.38
N LEU A 43 -7.52 10.62 6.08
CA LEU A 43 -8.72 10.05 6.67
C LEU A 43 -9.05 10.62 8.07
N ASN A 44 -8.15 11.43 8.64
CA ASN A 44 -8.20 11.98 10.00
C ASN A 44 -8.28 10.89 11.08
N ILE A 45 -7.47 9.84 10.95
CA ILE A 45 -7.44 8.71 11.91
C ILE A 45 -6.07 8.50 12.56
N GLU A 46 -5.09 9.34 12.23
CA GLU A 46 -3.72 9.33 12.76
C GLU A 46 -3.64 9.54 14.28
N ASN A 47 -4.70 10.07 14.90
CA ASN A 47 -4.78 10.21 16.35
C ASN A 47 -5.19 8.91 17.05
N SER A 48 -5.94 8.05 16.37
CA SER A 48 -6.42 6.77 16.91
C SER A 48 -5.57 5.58 16.46
N CYS A 49 -4.94 5.69 15.29
CA CYS A 49 -4.11 4.63 14.70
C CYS A 49 -2.62 4.97 14.81
N GLU A 50 -1.80 3.97 15.07
CA GLU A 50 -0.34 4.06 15.02
C GLU A 50 0.13 4.50 13.62
N GLN A 51 1.25 5.24 13.60
CA GLN A 51 1.98 5.46 12.35
C GLN A 51 2.76 4.20 12.01
N PHE A 52 2.63 3.77 10.77
CA PHE A 52 3.29 2.58 10.28
C PHE A 52 4.76 2.83 9.97
N THR A 53 5.62 1.88 10.33
CA THR A 53 7.03 1.85 9.98
C THR A 53 7.32 0.63 9.11
N PHE A 54 8.24 0.80 8.16
CA PHE A 54 8.57 -0.24 7.20
C PHE A 54 9.28 -1.41 7.88
N LYS A 55 8.78 -2.63 7.65
CA LYS A 55 9.42 -3.87 8.09
C LYS A 55 10.16 -4.54 6.95
N LYS A 56 9.44 -4.87 5.87
CA LYS A 56 10.01 -5.51 4.67
C LYS A 56 9.06 -5.39 3.48
N THR A 57 9.63 -5.52 2.29
CA THR A 57 8.88 -5.79 1.06
C THR A 57 8.81 -7.30 0.87
N THR A 58 7.62 -7.85 0.68
CA THR A 58 7.40 -9.29 0.50
C THR A 58 7.43 -9.67 -0.97
N GLU A 59 6.82 -8.85 -1.84
CA GLU A 59 6.80 -9.08 -3.28
C GLU A 59 6.66 -7.76 -4.04
N ILE A 60 7.36 -7.65 -5.17
CA ILE A 60 7.17 -6.57 -6.14
C ILE A 60 6.92 -7.18 -7.51
N LYS A 61 5.85 -6.72 -8.17
CA LYS A 61 5.50 -7.06 -9.54
C LYS A 61 5.33 -5.80 -10.37
N ARG A 62 6.21 -5.60 -11.35
CA ARG A 62 6.04 -4.55 -12.36
C ARG A 62 4.94 -4.98 -13.32
N ILE A 63 4.02 -4.08 -13.63
CA ILE A 63 2.94 -4.35 -14.57
C ILE A 63 3.44 -3.97 -15.97
N ASP A 64 3.55 -4.96 -16.84
CA ASP A 64 4.16 -4.80 -18.15
C ASP A 64 3.39 -3.81 -19.02
N LYS A 65 4.09 -3.14 -19.94
CA LYS A 65 3.51 -2.14 -20.87
C LYS A 65 2.82 -0.97 -20.16
N THR A 66 3.14 -0.72 -18.89
CA THR A 66 2.69 0.45 -18.15
C THR A 66 3.87 1.37 -17.83
N ASN A 67 3.59 2.65 -17.61
CA ASN A 67 4.62 3.62 -17.26
C ASN A 67 4.95 3.58 -15.76
N GLY A 68 5.55 2.47 -15.30
CA GLY A 68 6.05 2.27 -13.93
C GLY A 68 5.00 1.79 -12.93
N LEU A 69 3.85 1.26 -13.36
CA LEU A 69 2.90 0.68 -12.40
C LEU A 69 3.48 -0.58 -11.79
N THR A 70 3.39 -0.65 -10.48
CA THR A 70 4.04 -1.67 -9.68
C THR A 70 3.09 -2.09 -8.57
N GLU A 71 2.72 -3.37 -8.57
CA GLU A 71 2.04 -4.01 -7.44
C GLU A 71 3.08 -4.35 -6.38
N ILE A 72 2.80 -3.99 -5.14
CA ILE A 72 3.68 -4.22 -4.01
C ILE A 72 2.91 -4.87 -2.86
N ASP A 73 3.49 -5.95 -2.36
CA ASP A 73 3.15 -6.56 -1.08
C ASP A 73 4.24 -6.20 -0.07
N PHE A 74 3.85 -5.65 1.07
CA PHE A 74 4.78 -5.19 2.10
C PHE A 74 4.23 -5.41 3.50
N ALA A 75 5.13 -5.49 4.47
CA ALA A 75 4.82 -5.60 5.88
C ALA A 75 5.27 -4.35 6.66
N THR A 76 4.55 -4.04 7.74
CA THR A 76 4.89 -3.00 8.71
C THR A 76 5.22 -3.62 10.07
N ASN A 77 5.80 -2.84 10.97
CA ASN A 77 6.16 -3.33 12.31
C ASN A 77 4.94 -3.38 13.24
N GLU A 78 4.09 -2.37 13.15
CA GLU A 78 2.88 -2.17 13.94
C GLU A 78 1.91 -3.29 13.59
N CYS A 79 1.36 -3.94 14.62
CA CYS A 79 0.41 -5.07 14.55
C CYS A 79 0.77 -6.18 13.55
N GLY A 80 2.04 -6.28 13.13
CA GLY A 80 2.48 -7.17 12.06
C GLY A 80 1.67 -6.99 10.77
N ALA A 81 1.34 -5.76 10.38
CA ALA A 81 0.49 -5.55 9.23
C ALA A 81 1.10 -6.00 7.92
N GLU A 82 0.28 -6.61 7.07
CA GLU A 82 0.62 -6.91 5.70
C GLU A 82 -0.39 -6.23 4.77
N TYR A 83 0.13 -5.52 3.78
CA TYR A 83 -0.65 -4.74 2.84
C TYR A 83 -0.24 -5.04 1.41
N LYS A 84 -1.24 -4.93 0.52
CA LYS A 84 -1.11 -4.92 -0.93
C LYS A 84 -1.59 -3.57 -1.47
N THR A 85 -0.85 -2.99 -2.40
CA THR A 85 -1.30 -1.81 -3.16
C THR A 85 -0.62 -1.72 -4.53
N ILE A 86 -1.04 -0.76 -5.33
CA ILE A 86 -0.45 -0.44 -6.63
C ILE A 86 0.07 1.00 -6.59
N VAL A 87 1.37 1.13 -6.79
CA VAL A 87 2.08 2.41 -6.88
C VAL A 87 2.59 2.62 -8.29
N ARG A 88 2.93 3.87 -8.59
CA ARG A 88 3.74 4.24 -9.74
C ARG A 88 5.15 4.50 -9.23
N ALA A 89 6.07 3.61 -9.57
CA ALA A 89 7.49 3.72 -9.26
C ALA A 89 8.27 4.07 -10.54
N ARG A 90 8.96 5.20 -10.54
CA ARG A 90 9.79 5.68 -11.66
C ARG A 90 11.10 6.21 -11.16
N ILE A 91 12.14 6.09 -11.98
CA ILE A 91 13.41 6.76 -11.73
C ILE A 91 13.46 7.97 -12.65
N ASP A 92 13.44 9.16 -12.07
CA ASP A 92 13.60 10.43 -12.80
C ASP A 92 14.86 11.12 -12.26
N ASN A 93 15.81 11.48 -13.12
CA ASN A 93 17.09 12.11 -12.73
C ASN A 93 17.84 11.35 -11.61
N ASN A 94 17.91 10.01 -11.71
CA ASN A 94 18.49 9.11 -10.70
C ASN A 94 17.80 9.13 -9.32
N LEU A 95 16.60 9.70 -9.21
CA LEU A 95 15.79 9.66 -7.99
C LEU A 95 14.56 8.78 -8.19
N LEU A 96 14.34 7.87 -7.24
CA LEU A 96 13.14 7.05 -7.20
C LEU A 96 11.94 7.88 -6.74
N ASN A 97 10.98 8.06 -7.64
CA ASN A 97 9.68 8.65 -7.36
C ASN A 97 8.63 7.55 -7.23
N VAL A 98 7.94 7.53 -6.10
CA VAL A 98 6.84 6.59 -5.83
C VAL A 98 5.59 7.38 -5.48
N SER A 99 4.50 7.15 -6.21
CA SER A 99 3.20 7.79 -5.98
C SER A 99 2.06 6.79 -6.00
N LEU A 100 0.97 7.07 -5.29
CA LEU A 100 -0.24 6.26 -5.31
C LEU A 100 -0.96 6.39 -6.66
N VAL A 101 -1.40 5.25 -7.20
CA VAL A 101 -2.18 5.21 -8.45
C VAL A 101 -3.65 4.98 -8.15
N ALA A 102 -3.92 4.10 -7.19
CA ALA A 102 -5.23 3.92 -6.58
C ALA A 102 -5.14 4.34 -5.12
N ASN A 103 -6.22 4.89 -4.58
CA ASN A 103 -6.25 5.49 -3.24
C ASN A 103 -6.44 4.42 -2.13
N ASP A 104 -5.98 3.20 -2.41
CA ASP A 104 -6.43 1.99 -1.75
C ASP A 104 -5.23 1.16 -1.28
N PHE A 105 -5.25 0.82 0.00
CA PHE A 105 -4.38 -0.17 0.61
C PHE A 105 -5.26 -1.33 1.05
N THR A 106 -4.92 -2.54 0.62
CA THR A 106 -5.66 -3.74 1.00
C THR A 106 -4.87 -4.48 2.04
N ARG A 107 -5.42 -4.61 3.25
CA ARG A 107 -4.85 -5.48 4.29
C ARG A 107 -4.95 -6.93 3.84
N THR A 108 -3.84 -7.66 3.80
CA THR A 108 -3.79 -9.05 3.32
C THR A 108 -3.82 -10.09 4.44
N ASN A 109 -3.45 -9.72 5.66
CA ASN A 109 -3.57 -10.57 6.84
C ASN A 109 -4.72 -10.14 7.76
N SER A 110 -5.16 -11.02 8.64
CA SER A 110 -6.20 -10.70 9.64
C SER A 110 -5.71 -9.60 10.59
N TYR A 111 -6.57 -8.63 10.89
CA TYR A 111 -6.28 -7.53 11.84
C TYR A 111 -6.83 -7.78 13.26
N GLY A 112 -7.73 -8.75 13.45
CA GLY A 112 -8.26 -9.10 14.77
C GLY A 112 -8.80 -7.88 15.52
N SER A 113 -8.40 -7.71 16.78
CA SER A 113 -8.74 -6.56 17.62
C SER A 113 -7.85 -5.32 17.39
N SER A 114 -6.82 -5.40 16.54
CA SER A 114 -5.90 -4.27 16.33
C SER A 114 -6.59 -3.05 15.74
N GLY A 115 -7.78 -3.18 15.15
CA GLY A 115 -8.54 -2.08 14.57
C GLY A 115 -9.71 -1.59 15.43
N ASP A 116 -9.91 -2.07 16.66
CA ASP A 116 -11.17 -1.89 17.41
C ASP A 116 -11.51 -0.44 17.78
N CYS A 117 -10.49 0.42 17.92
CA CYS A 117 -10.64 1.88 18.07
C CYS A 117 -11.40 2.52 16.90
N MET A 118 -11.48 1.87 15.73
CA MET A 118 -12.32 2.28 14.59
C MET A 118 -13.77 1.79 14.71
N SER A 119 -14.31 1.64 15.92
CA SER A 119 -15.69 1.21 16.17
C SER A 119 -16.73 2.09 15.48
N ARG A 120 -16.49 3.40 15.39
CA ARG A 120 -17.39 4.37 14.71
C ARG A 120 -17.24 4.39 13.18
N ARG A 121 -16.16 3.82 12.65
CA ARG A 121 -15.84 3.78 11.20
C ARG A 121 -15.31 2.39 10.84
N PRO A 122 -16.13 1.33 10.94
CA PRO A 122 -15.68 -0.06 10.87
C PRO A 122 -15.00 -0.42 9.53
N ASN A 123 -15.35 0.29 8.45
CA ASN A 123 -14.70 0.17 7.15
C ASN A 123 -13.21 0.59 7.15
N LEU A 124 -12.75 1.32 8.17
CA LEU A 124 -11.36 1.75 8.32
C LEU A 124 -10.52 0.82 9.19
N ARG A 125 -11.13 -0.19 9.83
CA ARG A 125 -10.42 -1.18 10.66
C ARG A 125 -9.24 -1.84 9.94
N PRO A 126 -9.33 -2.25 8.66
CA PRO A 126 -8.21 -2.88 7.98
C PRO A 126 -6.98 -1.98 7.81
N LEU A 127 -7.17 -0.65 7.83
CA LEU A 127 -6.09 0.33 7.70
C LEU A 127 -5.49 0.76 9.04
N CYS A 128 -6.08 0.35 10.16
CA CYS A 128 -5.76 0.89 11.46
C CYS A 128 -5.13 -0.17 12.36
N CYS A 129 -4.07 0.23 13.06
CA CYS A 129 -3.58 -0.45 14.24
C CYS A 129 -3.66 0.51 15.41
N CYS A 130 -4.51 0.21 16.39
CA CYS A 130 -4.87 1.13 17.45
C CYS A 130 -3.68 1.43 18.32
N LYS A 131 -3.50 2.71 18.64
CA LYS A 131 -2.48 3.13 19.59
C LYS A 131 -2.73 2.49 20.94
N SER A 132 -1.65 2.01 21.56
CA SER A 132 -1.65 1.56 22.95
C SER A 132 -1.65 2.75 23.91
#